data_AF-A0A7J2UVA1-F1
#
_entry.id   AF-A0A7J2UVA1-F1
#
_cell.length_a   1.000
_cell.length_b   1.000
_cell.length_c   1.000
_cell.angle_alpha   90.00
_cell.angle_beta   90.00
_cell.angle_gamma   90.00
#
_symmetry.space_group_name_H-M   'P 1'
#
loop_
_entity.id
_entity.type
_entity.pdbx_description
1 polymer ?
#
loop_
_entity_poly.entity_id
_entity_poly.type
_entity_poly.pdbx_seq_one_letter_code
_entity_poly.pdbx_strand_id
1 'polypeptide(L)' 'MIEKDEIAVLYWKGGKSLPFKIADSVSIKGLGAFHLKEVMGKPWGASVTVGEETFHVVKASFRDLADNIV' A
#
# COMPACT_ATOMS: atom_id res chain seq x y z
N MET A 1 2.32 0.36 14.12
CA MET A 1 0.95 0.12 13.64
C MET A 1 0.70 1.06 12.47
N ILE A 2 -0.18 0.69 11.54
CA ILE A 2 -0.55 1.51 10.37
C ILE A 2 -1.71 2.42 10.75
N GLU A 3 -1.54 3.72 10.53
CA GLU A 3 -2.51 4.76 10.87
C GLU A 3 -3.01 5.51 9.62
N LYS A 4 -4.12 6.22 9.78
CA LYS A 4 -4.70 7.06 8.73
C LYS A 4 -3.74 8.21 8.41
N ASP A 5 -3.78 8.67 7.15
CA ASP A 5 -2.98 9.77 6.60
C ASP A 5 -1.46 9.53 6.49
N GLU A 6 -0.94 8.39 6.97
CA GLU A 6 0.43 7.97 6.70
C GLU A 6 0.65 7.62 5.21
N ILE A 7 1.90 7.70 4.74
CA ILE A 7 2.27 7.24 3.40
C ILE A 7 2.86 5.84 3.51
N ALA A 8 2.25 4.91 2.78
CA ALA A 8 2.66 3.52 2.71
C ALA A 8 3.03 3.15 1.29
N VAL A 9 3.71 2.02 1.16
CA VAL A 9 4.05 1.43 -0.13
C VAL A 9 3.51 0.00 -0.16
N LEU A 10 2.76 -0.32 -1.21
CA LEU A 10 2.40 -1.70 -1.51
C LEU A 10 3.53 -2.34 -2.32
N TYR A 11 4.03 -3.48 -1.87
CA TYR A 11 4.92 -4.33 -2.64
C TYR A 11 4.20 -5.60 -3.09
N TRP A 12 4.35 -5.99 -4.35
CA TRP A 12 3.75 -7.24 -4.87
C TRP A 12 4.65 -7.96 -5.87
N LYS A 13 4.16 -9.10 -6.38
CA LYS A 13 4.93 -10.03 -7.20
C LYS A 13 5.59 -9.33 -8.40
N GLY A 14 6.89 -9.61 -8.59
CA GLY A 14 7.69 -8.98 -9.64
C GLY A 14 8.43 -7.72 -9.21
N GLY A 15 8.49 -7.42 -7.90
CA GLY A 15 9.27 -6.30 -7.36
C GLY A 15 8.64 -4.93 -7.64
N LYS A 16 7.36 -4.91 -8.03
CA LYS A 16 6.63 -3.68 -8.25
C LYS A 16 6.24 -3.07 -6.91
N SER A 17 6.30 -1.75 -6.85
CA SER A 17 5.89 -0.98 -5.69
C SER A 17 4.97 0.17 -6.10
N LEU A 18 4.09 0.57 -5.19
CA LEU A 18 3.22 1.72 -5.40
C LEU A 18 3.07 2.48 -4.08
N PRO A 19 3.55 3.73 -4.00
CA PRO A 19 3.28 4.58 -2.86
C PRO A 19 1.82 5.06 -2.91
N PHE A 20 1.20 5.11 -1.75
CA PHE A 20 -0.15 5.63 -1.61
C PHE A 20 -0.35 6.18 -0.19
N LYS A 21 -1.31 7.09 -0.05
CA LYS A 21 -1.71 7.64 1.25
C LYS A 21 -2.78 6.76 1.87
N ILE A 22 -2.62 6.39 3.15
CA ILE A 22 -3.65 5.66 3.89
C ILE A 22 -4.87 6.57 4.07
N ALA A 23 -5.98 6.22 3.44
CA ALA A 23 -7.28 6.88 3.57
C ALA A 23 -8.39 5.84 3.80
N ASP A 24 -9.64 6.26 3.99
CA ASP A 24 -10.75 5.30 4.23
C ASP A 24 -11.02 4.42 2.99
N SER A 25 -10.72 4.93 1.79
CA SER A 25 -10.79 4.21 0.52
C SER A 25 -9.76 4.76 -0.46
N VAL A 26 -9.06 3.88 -1.18
CA VAL A 26 -8.21 4.25 -2.31
C VAL A 26 -8.58 3.37 -3.50
N SER A 27 -8.74 3.97 -4.67
CA SER A 27 -8.89 3.24 -5.93
C SER A 27 -7.54 3.19 -6.61
N ILE A 28 -6.99 1.98 -6.78
CA ILE A 28 -5.71 1.80 -7.45
C ILE A 28 -5.97 1.34 -8.88
N LYS A 29 -5.52 2.14 -9.85
CA LYS A 29 -5.70 1.85 -11.27
C LYS A 29 -5.05 0.51 -11.60
N GLY A 30 -5.85 -0.43 -12.12
CA GLY A 30 -5.40 -1.78 -12.49
C GLY A 30 -5.48 -2.83 -11.37
N LEU A 31 -5.82 -2.46 -10.14
CA LEU A 31 -6.02 -3.39 -9.01
C LEU A 31 -7.44 -3.36 -8.43
N GLY A 32 -8.29 -2.44 -8.91
CA GLY A 32 -9.65 -2.28 -8.42
C GLY A 32 -9.73 -1.41 -7.16
N ALA A 33 -10.88 -1.44 -6.49
CA ALA A 33 -11.10 -0.71 -5.26
C ALA A 33 -10.38 -1.40 -4.10
N PHE A 34 -9.43 -0.71 -3.48
CA PHE A 34 -8.66 -1.20 -2.33
C PHE A 34 -9.28 -0.60 -1.05
N HIS A 35 -10.00 -1.42 -0.28
CA HIS A 35 -10.62 -0.99 0.97
C HIS A 35 -9.60 -1.02 2.11
N LEU A 36 -8.98 0.13 2.36
CA LEU A 36 -7.90 0.30 3.34
C LEU A 36 -8.27 0.03 4.79
N LYS A 37 -9.56 -0.13 5.10
CA LYS A 37 -10.03 -0.67 6.38
C LYS A 37 -9.40 -2.03 6.73
N GLU A 38 -8.96 -2.79 5.73
CA GLU A 38 -8.30 -4.08 5.93
C GLU A 38 -6.81 -3.97 6.26
N VAL A 39 -6.26 -2.75 6.19
CA VAL A 39 -4.84 -2.43 6.41
C VAL A 39 -4.64 -1.59 7.67
N MET A 40 -5.55 -0.65 7.93
CA MET A 40 -5.52 0.16 9.15
C MET A 40 -5.54 -0.72 10.40
N GLY A 41 -4.71 -0.37 11.38
CA GLY A 41 -4.59 -1.14 12.62
C GLY A 41 -3.83 -2.46 12.48
N LYS A 42 -3.27 -2.79 11.30
CA LYS A 42 -2.29 -3.87 11.18
C LYS A 42 -0.88 -3.37 11.51
N PRO A 43 0.05 -4.27 11.89
CA PRO A 43 1.47 -3.93 11.97
C PRO A 43 2.05 -3.63 10.59
N TRP A 44 3.15 -2.87 10.56
CA TRP A 44 3.94 -2.68 9.34
C TRP A 44 4.55 -4.00 8.89
N GLY A 45 4.64 -4.19 7.57
CA GLY A 45 5.05 -5.46 6.96
C GLY A 45 3.91 -6.48 6.84
N ALA A 46 2.69 -6.13 7.24
CA ALA A 46 1.54 -7.01 7.09
C ALA A 46 1.24 -7.32 5.62
N SER A 47 0.85 -8.56 5.37
CA SER A 47 0.31 -8.99 4.07
C SER A 47 -1.19 -8.75 4.00
N VAL A 48 -1.65 -8.28 2.85
CA VAL A 48 -3.05 -8.00 2.55
C VAL A 48 -3.37 -8.59 1.20
N THR A 49 -4.42 -9.40 1.12
CA THR A 49 -4.86 -10.01 -0.14
C THR A 49 -6.07 -9.26 -0.67
N VAL A 50 -6.02 -8.82 -1.92
CA VAL A 50 -7.14 -8.15 -2.61
C VAL A 50 -7.35 -8.79 -3.97
N GLY A 51 -8.56 -9.32 -4.18
CA GLY A 51 -8.81 -10.23 -5.30
C GLY A 51 -7.93 -11.47 -5.19
N GLU A 52 -7.13 -11.72 -6.23
CA GLU A 52 -6.19 -12.86 -6.29
C GLU A 52 -4.74 -12.44 -5.96
N GLU A 53 -4.49 -11.16 -5.73
CA GLU A 53 -3.14 -10.61 -5.50
C GLU A 53 -2.88 -10.40 -4.01
N THR A 54 -1.65 -10.67 -3.57
CA THR A 54 -1.20 -10.41 -2.19
C THR A 54 -0.14 -9.32 -2.19
N PHE A 55 -0.35 -8.33 -1.33
CA PHE A 55 0.48 -7.14 -1.18
C PHE A 55 1.13 -7.12 0.20
N HIS A 56 2.36 -6.64 0.28
CA HIS A 56 3.03 -6.31 1.53
C HIS A 56 2.98 -4.81 1.76
N VAL A 57 2.48 -4.39 2.91
CA VAL A 57 2.34 -2.97 3.24
C VAL A 57 3.49 -2.54 4.14
N VAL A 58 4.34 -1.64 3.64
CA VAL A 58 5.50 -1.13 4.39
C VAL A 58 5.47 0.40 4.47
N LYS A 59 6.19 0.97 5.44
CA LYS A 59 6.37 2.42 5.50
C LYS A 59 7.11 2.88 4.26
N ALA A 60 6.64 3.97 3.66
CA ALA A 60 7.36 4.60 2.57
C ALA A 60 8.71 5.11 3.07
N SER A 61 9.78 4.74 2.37
CA SER A 61 11.08 5.37 2.54
C SER A 61 11.26 6.50 1.53
N PHE A 62 12.23 7.39 1.77
CA PHE A 62 12.60 8.44 0.80
C PHE A 62 12.91 7.88 -0.60
N ARG A 63 13.46 6.66 -0.67
CA ARG A 63 13.79 5.99 -1.94
C ARG A 63 12.53 5.60 -2.71
N ASP A 64 11.53 5.04 -2.02
CA ASP A 64 10.25 4.65 -2.64
C ASP A 64 9.50 5.84 -3.24
N LEU A 65 9.59 6.99 -2.56
CA LEU A 65 9.00 8.24 -3.02
C LEU A 65 9.76 8.81 -4.21
N ALA A 66 11.09 8.76 -4.20
CA ALA A 66 11.93 9.26 -5.29
C ALA A 66 11.76 8.47 -6.60
N ASP A 67 11.61 7.15 -6.53
CA ASP A 67 11.43 6.29 -7.70
C ASP A 67 10.04 6.41 -8.36
N ASN A 68 9.09 7.10 -7.71
CA ASN A 68 7.71 7.27 -8.17
C ASN A 68 7.29 8.73 -8.43
N ILE A 69 8.22 9.69 -8.33
CA ILE A 69 8.01 11.06 -8.82
C ILE A 69 8.32 11.06 -10.32
N VAL A 70 7.28 11.18 -11.15
CA VAL A 70 7.36 11.47 -12.59
C VAL A 70 6.94 12.90 -12.83
#